data_AF-A3UJQ0-F1
#
_entry.id   AF-A3UJQ0-F1
#
_cell.length_a   1.000
_cell.length_b   1.000
_cell.length_c   1.000
_cell.angle_alpha   90.00
_cell.angle_beta   90.00
_cell.angle_gamma   90.00
#
_symmetry.space_group_name_H-M   'P 1'
#
loop_
_entity.id
_entity.type
_entity.pdbx_description
1 polymer ?
#
loop_
_entity_poly.entity_id
_entity_poly.type
_entity_poly.pdbx_seq_one_letter_code
_entity_poly.pdbx_strand_id
1 'polypeptide(L)'
;MTLPETIREKLEVLLGWLLRTLGGIWRFIGTITTFPPRSSWYWGDRNSMLAWALFNTVALVRFISPLQWWKRLYRKDWSNRSSSKRPNFHALHTERYFVSVMIVAVAAANLFPDALKYSPFVMPVVILLTIETIGWIFYYLFVRNFVEPDYTLYHRAEYFVLLPVVVVAQTALLSILYESPMVNVFFAIFGGGAGEDASPQGAWELRLLGLCYLALIIGNLRMMYPETRFKQTTVFSIIGYGDVTRNRILPALKALEVPGRRYDVMTDELSNAELGEAALAGLRVQGAPPAQIEKQIKAQRHPVYIATPTPSHMDYIQLLADEGIRFVVEKPISAHTSEIAQLKRRAAVLFKDGFAASYYTLEKSLPLTYLYNPHRSYLKYLEFSEGLPKEYASITRELGALEAARIEILEGPNRSPSHDRRLWTLDPTKSGELYETFIHTVTVALSAEVDLQRSNLVSLNVGTFRNSPKKGCPTLYSAVLETPGQARIVLSSGKYMPEASCRRSAEFVFSGGRLTMDFNAKRLDIKTPTVEGHIRVRDEYQCNYAVSMSLAMDFMQNGWSASRFDDLDNQLEALSWLVSSSPFHTQPPTLYDDEDVERLVQPMDPASQTGVLL
;
A
#
# COMPACT_ATOMS: atom_id res chain seq x y z
N MET A 1 -60.72 20.87 -5.03
CA MET A 1 -60.47 22.26 -4.60
C MET A 1 -58.99 22.55 -4.77
N THR A 2 -58.62 23.28 -5.81
CA THR A 2 -57.26 23.77 -6.04
C THR A 2 -57.03 24.98 -5.14
N LEU A 3 -55.92 24.99 -4.40
CA LEU A 3 -55.53 26.16 -3.60
C LEU A 3 -55.32 27.37 -4.52
N PRO A 4 -55.80 28.57 -4.13
CA PRO A 4 -55.52 29.82 -4.86
C PRO A 4 -54.00 30.00 -5.06
N GLU A 5 -53.57 30.38 -6.27
CA GLU A 5 -52.15 30.52 -6.64
C GLU A 5 -51.34 31.40 -5.67
N THR A 6 -51.97 32.43 -5.13
CA THR A 6 -51.37 33.35 -4.14
C THR A 6 -51.06 32.71 -2.80
N ILE A 7 -51.79 31.66 -2.39
CA ILE A 7 -51.51 30.89 -1.17
C ILE A 7 -50.40 29.87 -1.43
N ARG A 8 -50.37 29.30 -2.64
CA ARG A 8 -49.33 28.35 -3.07
C ARG A 8 -47.94 29.02 -3.14
N GLU A 9 -47.84 30.21 -3.73
CA GLU A 9 -46.57 30.98 -3.75
C GLU A 9 -46.07 31.31 -2.34
N LYS A 10 -46.96 31.74 -1.43
CA LYS A 10 -46.59 32.05 -0.04
C LYS A 10 -46.11 30.79 0.71
N LEU A 11 -46.75 29.64 0.48
CA LEU A 11 -46.31 28.35 1.02
C LEU A 11 -44.95 27.94 0.47
N GLU A 12 -44.70 28.09 -0.83
CA GLU A 12 -43.42 27.74 -1.46
C GLU A 12 -42.27 28.63 -0.95
N VAL A 13 -42.51 29.93 -0.74
CA VAL A 13 -41.55 30.85 -0.13
C VAL A 13 -41.27 30.49 1.33
N LEU A 14 -42.32 30.17 2.11
CA LEU A 14 -42.18 29.79 3.52
C LEU A 14 -41.45 28.44 3.67
N LEU A 15 -41.76 27.47 2.80
CA LEU A 15 -41.09 26.17 2.74
C LEU A 15 -39.63 26.33 2.32
N GLY A 16 -39.35 27.18 1.33
CA GLY A 16 -37.99 27.50 0.88
C GLY A 16 -37.16 28.18 1.96
N TRP A 17 -37.76 29.10 2.74
CA TRP A 17 -37.12 29.73 3.89
C TRP A 17 -36.83 28.71 5.01
N LEU A 18 -37.82 27.88 5.37
CA LEU A 18 -37.65 26.80 6.35
C LEU A 18 -36.54 25.83 5.96
N LEU A 19 -36.50 25.39 4.71
CA LEU A 19 -35.47 24.47 4.21
C LEU A 19 -34.07 25.10 4.24
N ARG A 20 -33.94 26.40 3.92
CA ARG A 20 -32.66 27.13 4.03
C ARG A 20 -32.21 27.29 5.48
N THR A 21 -33.12 27.66 6.37
CA THR A 21 -32.83 27.84 7.81
C THR A 21 -32.44 26.51 8.45
N LEU A 22 -33.18 25.44 8.18
CA LEU A 22 -32.84 24.08 8.61
C LEU A 22 -31.49 23.65 8.03
N GLY A 23 -31.25 23.86 6.74
CA GLY A 23 -29.96 23.57 6.10
C GLY A 23 -28.78 24.31 6.75
N GLY A 24 -28.98 25.57 7.15
CA GLY A 24 -28.00 26.36 7.90
C GLY A 24 -27.71 25.79 9.28
N ILE A 25 -28.74 25.39 10.02
CA ILE A 25 -28.61 24.74 11.34
C ILE A 25 -27.86 23.42 11.22
N TRP A 26 -28.20 22.57 10.25
CA TRP A 26 -27.51 21.30 10.01
C TRP A 26 -26.04 21.49 9.65
N ARG A 27 -25.71 22.49 8.81
CA ARG A 27 -24.31 22.84 8.54
C ARG A 27 -23.58 23.29 9.81
N PHE A 28 -24.22 24.11 10.63
CA PHE A 28 -23.64 24.59 11.89
C PHE A 28 -23.36 23.43 12.85
N ILE A 29 -24.33 22.54 13.09
CA ILE A 29 -24.14 21.36 13.94
C ILE A 29 -23.00 20.50 13.39
N GLY A 30 -22.94 20.31 12.06
CA GLY A 30 -21.89 19.54 11.39
C GLY A 30 -20.48 20.08 11.62
N THR A 31 -20.31 21.38 11.88
CA THR A 31 -19.00 21.95 12.25
C THR A 31 -18.52 21.55 13.65
N ILE A 32 -19.43 21.09 14.52
CA ILE A 32 -19.14 20.69 15.91
C ILE A 32 -18.94 19.18 16.01
N THR A 33 -19.88 18.41 15.45
CA THR A 33 -20.01 16.99 15.76
C THR A 33 -19.52 16.08 14.65
N THR A 34 -19.36 16.59 13.42
CA THR A 34 -19.18 15.79 12.20
C THR A 34 -20.32 14.81 11.99
N PHE A 35 -21.20 15.08 11.01
CA PHE A 35 -22.24 14.12 10.67
C PHE A 35 -21.66 12.88 9.98
N PRO A 36 -22.25 11.70 10.21
CA PRO A 36 -21.82 10.48 9.56
C PRO A 36 -21.94 10.63 8.02
N PRO A 37 -20.94 10.20 7.23
CA PRO A 37 -21.04 10.18 5.78
C PRO A 37 -22.07 9.15 5.31
N ARG A 38 -22.62 9.34 4.10
CA ARG A 38 -23.65 8.44 3.55
C ARG A 38 -23.19 6.98 3.47
N SER A 39 -21.88 6.75 3.28
CA SER A 39 -21.25 5.42 3.28
C SER A 39 -21.39 4.68 4.63
N SER A 40 -21.66 5.37 5.75
CA SER A 40 -21.79 4.72 7.04
C SER A 40 -23.06 3.86 7.15
N TRP A 41 -24.16 4.22 6.48
CA TRP A 41 -25.44 3.48 6.52
C TRP A 41 -25.93 3.00 5.14
N TYR A 42 -25.14 3.22 4.10
CA TYR A 42 -25.40 2.76 2.74
C TYR A 42 -24.29 1.79 2.31
N TRP A 43 -24.61 0.49 2.26
CA TRP A 43 -23.64 -0.58 2.04
C TRP A 43 -23.95 -1.31 0.74
N GLY A 44 -23.16 -1.02 -0.32
CA GLY A 44 -23.49 -1.43 -1.68
C GLY A 44 -24.80 -0.78 -2.11
N ASP A 45 -25.79 -1.59 -2.49
CA ASP A 45 -27.12 -1.12 -2.88
C ASP A 45 -28.13 -1.05 -1.71
N ARG A 46 -27.70 -1.38 -0.48
CA ARG A 46 -28.60 -1.51 0.68
C ARG A 46 -28.52 -0.29 1.58
N ASN A 47 -29.70 0.25 1.95
CA ASN A 47 -29.85 1.34 2.91
C ASN A 47 -30.33 0.80 4.27
N SER A 48 -29.59 1.08 5.35
CA SER A 48 -29.99 0.73 6.72
C SER A 48 -30.56 1.96 7.44
N MET A 49 -31.89 2.01 7.56
CA MET A 49 -32.58 3.08 8.31
C MET A 49 -32.18 3.09 9.79
N LEU A 50 -31.93 1.91 10.38
CA LEU A 50 -31.50 1.79 11.77
C LEU A 50 -30.10 2.38 11.98
N ALA A 51 -29.16 2.09 11.07
CA ALA A 51 -27.81 2.67 11.13
C ALA A 51 -27.85 4.18 10.91
N TRP A 52 -28.68 4.66 9.98
CA TRP A 52 -28.90 6.09 9.77
C TRP A 52 -29.39 6.77 11.06
N ALA A 53 -30.45 6.25 11.67
CA ALA A 53 -31.02 6.82 12.90
C ALA A 53 -30.02 6.80 14.06
N LEU A 54 -29.35 5.67 14.27
CA LEU A 54 -28.38 5.50 15.37
C LEU A 54 -27.19 6.46 15.22
N PHE A 55 -26.55 6.51 14.05
CA PHE A 55 -25.35 7.33 13.87
C PHE A 55 -25.65 8.82 13.91
N ASN A 56 -26.79 9.25 13.37
CA ASN A 56 -27.22 10.65 13.49
C ASN A 56 -27.62 11.00 14.92
N THR A 57 -28.23 10.07 15.68
CA THR A 57 -28.51 10.29 17.11
C THR A 57 -27.23 10.50 17.90
N VAL A 58 -26.20 9.68 17.68
CA VAL A 58 -24.89 9.87 18.34
C VAL A 58 -24.25 11.20 17.93
N ALA A 59 -24.37 11.61 16.66
CA ALA A 59 -23.90 12.92 16.22
C ALA A 59 -24.65 14.08 16.89
N LEU A 60 -25.96 13.94 17.15
CA LEU A 60 -26.75 14.94 17.88
C LEU A 60 -26.40 14.97 19.37
N VAL A 61 -26.19 13.81 20.01
CA VAL A 61 -25.69 13.74 21.40
C VAL A 61 -24.34 14.44 21.54
N ARG A 62 -23.47 14.31 20.54
CA ARG A 62 -22.19 15.04 20.51
C ARG A 62 -22.35 16.55 20.39
N PHE A 63 -23.50 17.07 19.97
CA PHE A 63 -23.69 18.53 19.84
C PHE A 63 -23.82 19.19 21.21
N ILE A 64 -24.39 18.48 22.18
CA ILE A 64 -24.51 18.95 23.56
C ILE A 64 -23.26 18.62 24.40
N SER A 65 -22.28 17.93 23.83
CA SER A 65 -21.04 17.54 24.50
C SER A 65 -20.14 18.74 24.85
N PRO A 66 -19.84 19.01 26.14
CA PRO A 66 -18.92 20.06 26.52
C PRO A 66 -17.53 19.89 25.89
N LEU A 67 -17.06 18.65 25.75
CA LEU A 67 -15.78 18.32 25.12
C LEU A 67 -15.76 18.72 23.64
N GLN A 68 -16.86 18.54 22.89
CA GLN A 68 -16.90 18.95 21.48
C GLN A 68 -16.87 20.48 21.32
N TRP A 69 -17.53 21.19 22.23
CA TRP A 69 -17.45 22.66 22.26
C TRP A 69 -16.04 23.14 22.59
N TRP A 70 -15.36 22.50 23.55
CA TRP A 70 -13.95 22.79 23.83
C TRP A 70 -13.06 22.50 22.61
N LYS A 71 -13.24 21.36 21.94
CA LYS A 71 -12.52 21.03 20.70
C LYS A 71 -12.74 22.09 19.62
N ARG A 72 -13.96 22.60 19.47
CA ARG A 72 -14.29 23.69 18.53
C ARG A 72 -13.57 24.98 18.89
N LEU A 73 -13.61 25.40 20.16
CA LEU A 73 -12.96 26.62 20.64
C LEU A 73 -11.45 26.56 20.41
N TYR A 74 -10.83 25.44 20.78
CA TYR A 74 -9.41 25.19 20.54
C TYR A 74 -9.03 25.32 19.05
N ARG A 75 -9.84 24.72 18.16
CA ARG A 75 -9.62 24.81 16.70
C ARG A 75 -9.77 26.23 16.17
N LYS A 76 -10.73 26.99 16.69
CA LYS A 76 -10.97 28.40 16.32
C LYS A 76 -9.80 29.29 16.73
N ASP A 77 -9.31 29.13 17.96
CA ASP A 77 -8.18 29.90 18.47
C ASP A 77 -6.89 29.59 17.72
N TRP A 78 -6.69 28.34 17.31
CA TRP A 78 -5.55 27.95 16.49
C TRP A 78 -5.64 28.46 15.06
N SER A 79 -6.81 28.41 14.41
CA SER A 79 -6.97 28.95 13.05
C SER A 79 -6.70 30.45 12.97
N ASN A 80 -6.87 31.17 14.09
CA ASN A 80 -6.50 32.58 14.19
C ASN A 80 -4.99 32.80 14.33
N ARG A 81 -4.21 31.76 14.66
CA ARG A 81 -2.76 31.82 14.95
C ARG A 81 -1.88 31.13 13.92
N SER A 82 -2.43 30.33 13.00
CA SER A 82 -1.65 29.51 12.06
C SER A 82 -2.39 29.28 10.74
N SER A 83 -1.66 29.26 9.63
CA SER A 83 -2.14 28.96 8.27
C SER A 83 -2.38 27.45 8.01
N SER A 84 -2.12 26.60 9.00
CA SER A 84 -2.31 25.14 8.93
C SER A 84 -3.79 24.75 8.89
N LYS A 85 -4.14 23.80 8.02
CA LYS A 85 -5.54 23.46 7.62
C LYS A 85 -6.42 22.80 8.70
N ARG A 86 -5.91 22.34 9.84
CA ARG A 86 -6.68 21.97 11.05
C ARG A 86 -5.72 21.44 12.11
N PRO A 87 -5.68 21.98 13.34
CA PRO A 87 -4.85 21.40 14.40
C PRO A 87 -5.45 20.09 14.92
N ASN A 88 -4.57 19.13 15.23
CA ASN A 88 -4.93 17.94 15.98
C ASN A 88 -5.21 18.32 17.45
N PHE A 89 -6.34 17.88 18.00
CA PHE A 89 -6.60 17.99 19.44
C PHE A 89 -5.85 16.86 20.14
N HIS A 90 -4.93 17.16 21.06
CA HIS A 90 -4.05 16.17 21.68
C HIS A 90 -4.81 15.23 22.65
N ALA A 91 -4.40 13.96 22.75
CA ALA A 91 -5.05 12.92 23.59
C ALA A 91 -5.12 13.34 25.04
N LEU A 92 -3.99 13.83 25.55
CA LEU A 92 -3.81 14.45 26.86
C LEU A 92 -4.93 15.43 27.26
N HIS A 93 -5.49 16.22 26.34
CA HIS A 93 -6.58 17.14 26.68
C HIS A 93 -7.89 16.39 26.96
N THR A 94 -8.16 15.33 26.20
CA THR A 94 -9.32 14.46 26.43
C THR A 94 -9.15 13.66 27.73
N GLU A 95 -7.94 13.18 28.01
CA GLU A 95 -7.63 12.49 29.26
C GLU A 95 -7.84 13.40 30.48
N ARG A 96 -7.24 14.60 30.46
CA ARG A 96 -7.39 15.60 31.52
C ARG A 96 -8.86 15.98 31.76
N TYR A 97 -9.64 16.10 30.69
CA TYR A 97 -11.08 16.36 30.78
C TYR A 97 -11.79 15.27 31.57
N PHE A 98 -11.67 14.00 31.17
CA PHE A 98 -12.39 12.91 31.85
C PHE A 98 -11.86 12.61 33.24
N VAL A 99 -10.55 12.78 33.49
CA VAL A 99 -10.00 12.69 34.85
C VAL A 99 -10.60 13.77 35.76
N SER A 100 -10.75 15.00 35.26
CA SER A 100 -11.38 16.09 36.04
C SER A 100 -12.84 15.80 36.32
N VAL A 101 -13.59 15.33 35.30
CA VAL A 101 -15.00 14.92 35.45
C VAL A 101 -15.12 13.79 36.46
N MET A 102 -14.24 12.78 36.41
CA MET A 102 -14.22 11.68 37.37
C MET A 102 -14.01 12.18 38.80
N ILE A 103 -12.99 13.01 39.05
CA ILE A 103 -12.68 13.53 40.38
C ILE A 103 -13.87 14.31 40.94
N VAL A 104 -14.44 15.22 40.14
CA VAL A 104 -15.59 16.04 40.58
C VAL A 104 -16.82 15.18 40.83
N ALA A 105 -17.13 14.23 39.95
CA ALA A 105 -18.29 13.36 40.10
C ALA A 105 -18.18 12.44 41.32
N VAL A 106 -16.99 11.85 41.56
CA VAL A 106 -16.73 11.01 42.73
C VAL A 106 -16.82 11.82 44.02
N ALA A 107 -16.23 13.02 44.06
CA ALA A 107 -16.32 13.90 45.22
C ALA A 107 -17.77 14.32 45.48
N ALA A 108 -18.52 14.69 44.44
CA ALA A 108 -19.93 15.04 44.53
C ALA A 108 -20.78 13.89 45.07
N ALA A 109 -20.59 12.68 44.55
CA ALA A 109 -21.36 11.49 44.95
C ALA A 109 -21.10 11.05 46.40
N ASN A 110 -19.87 11.22 46.91
CA ASN A 110 -19.49 10.73 48.24
C ASN A 110 -19.59 11.80 49.34
N LEU A 111 -19.29 13.06 49.05
CA LEU A 111 -19.22 14.11 50.07
C LEU A 111 -20.53 14.90 50.20
N PHE A 112 -21.34 14.97 49.14
CA PHE A 112 -22.52 15.83 49.08
C PHE A 112 -23.79 15.14 48.52
N PRO A 113 -24.08 13.86 48.83
CA PRO A 113 -25.20 13.14 48.19
C PRO A 113 -26.55 13.84 48.42
N ASP A 114 -26.84 14.28 49.65
CA ASP A 114 -28.13 14.89 49.99
C ASP A 114 -28.27 16.34 49.52
N ALA A 115 -27.16 17.09 49.50
CA ALA A 115 -27.16 18.51 49.12
C ALA A 115 -27.36 18.71 47.61
N LEU A 116 -27.02 17.70 46.81
CA LEU A 116 -27.09 17.78 45.35
C LEU A 116 -28.44 17.35 44.78
N LYS A 117 -29.16 16.47 45.50
CA LYS A 117 -30.42 15.84 45.07
C LYS A 117 -31.50 16.82 44.62
N TYR A 118 -31.54 18.01 45.22
CA TYR A 118 -32.56 19.03 44.93
C TYR A 118 -31.99 20.32 44.33
N SER A 119 -30.71 20.33 43.94
CA SER A 119 -30.10 21.54 43.39
C SER A 119 -30.53 21.74 41.93
N PRO A 120 -31.33 22.80 41.63
CA PRO A 120 -31.82 23.04 40.27
C PRO A 120 -30.69 23.43 39.30
N PHE A 121 -29.52 23.82 39.84
CA PHE A 121 -28.36 24.18 39.04
C PHE A 121 -27.40 23.01 38.80
N VAL A 122 -27.27 22.10 39.77
CA VAL A 122 -26.32 20.99 39.66
C VAL A 122 -26.91 19.82 38.89
N MET A 123 -28.19 19.51 39.06
CA MET A 123 -28.79 18.36 38.37
C MET A 123 -28.74 18.43 36.84
N PRO A 124 -28.97 19.57 36.18
CA PRO A 124 -28.75 19.70 34.74
C PRO A 124 -27.30 19.39 34.32
N VAL A 125 -26.31 19.78 35.13
CA VAL A 125 -24.90 19.49 34.88
C VAL A 125 -24.62 17.99 35.03
N VAL A 126 -25.16 17.35 36.07
CA VAL A 126 -25.04 15.90 36.26
C VAL A 126 -25.64 15.15 35.07
N ILE A 127 -26.85 15.52 34.63
CA ILE A 127 -27.50 14.92 33.44
C ILE A 127 -26.64 15.10 32.20
N LEU A 128 -26.13 16.32 31.97
CA LEU A 128 -25.27 16.64 30.82
C LEU A 128 -24.00 15.78 30.80
N LEU A 129 -23.32 15.64 31.95
CA LEU A 129 -22.11 14.83 32.06
C LEU A 129 -22.41 13.32 31.96
N THR A 130 -23.58 12.87 32.43
CA THR A 130 -24.01 11.48 32.21
C THR A 130 -24.20 11.20 30.72
N ILE A 131 -24.87 12.10 30.00
CA ILE A 131 -25.03 11.99 28.55
C ILE A 131 -23.67 12.06 27.83
N GLU A 132 -22.76 12.92 28.30
CA GLU A 132 -21.39 13.02 27.78
C GLU A 132 -20.64 11.69 27.88
N THR A 133 -20.67 11.03 29.05
CA THR A 133 -19.98 9.75 29.24
C THR A 133 -20.57 8.64 28.38
N ILE A 134 -21.90 8.55 28.27
CA ILE A 134 -22.59 7.61 27.35
C ILE A 134 -22.17 7.89 25.91
N GLY A 135 -22.30 9.15 25.47
CA GLY A 135 -21.97 9.58 24.12
C GLY A 135 -20.51 9.33 23.76
N TRP A 136 -19.59 9.51 24.71
CA TRP A 136 -18.18 9.21 24.53
C TRP A 136 -17.94 7.71 24.31
N ILE A 137 -18.49 6.84 25.18
CA ILE A 137 -18.33 5.39 25.07
C ILE A 137 -18.87 4.88 23.73
N PHE A 138 -20.11 5.26 23.38
CA PHE A 138 -20.72 4.86 22.11
C PHE A 138 -19.99 5.42 20.90
N TYR A 139 -19.54 6.68 20.95
CA TYR A 139 -18.84 7.26 19.80
C TYR A 139 -17.48 6.62 19.58
N TYR A 140 -16.61 6.62 20.59
CA TYR A 140 -15.22 6.23 20.42
C TYR A 140 -14.99 4.73 20.35
N LEU A 141 -15.85 3.93 21.00
CA LEU A 141 -15.80 2.48 20.82
C LEU A 141 -16.58 2.02 19.58
N PHE A 142 -17.68 2.66 19.18
CA PHE A 142 -18.48 2.14 18.07
C PHE A 142 -18.51 3.03 16.84
N VAL A 143 -19.16 4.20 16.94
CA VAL A 143 -19.57 4.98 15.77
C VAL A 143 -18.37 5.57 15.00
N ARG A 144 -17.28 5.92 15.68
CA ARG A 144 -16.09 6.53 15.06
C ARG A 144 -15.52 5.67 13.93
N ASN A 145 -15.51 4.35 14.08
CA ASN A 145 -14.98 3.44 13.05
C ASN A 145 -15.74 3.55 11.71
N PHE A 146 -16.99 4.00 11.75
CA PHE A 146 -17.84 4.17 10.56
C PHE A 146 -17.88 5.61 10.05
N VAL A 147 -17.62 6.60 10.92
CA VAL A 147 -17.78 8.02 10.62
C VAL A 147 -16.46 8.71 10.24
N GLU A 148 -15.35 8.26 10.83
CA GLU A 148 -14.02 8.84 10.65
C GLU A 148 -12.96 7.73 10.44
N PRO A 149 -13.10 6.83 9.44
CA PRO A 149 -12.19 5.68 9.25
C PRO A 149 -10.75 6.11 8.93
N ASP A 150 -10.57 7.21 8.21
CA ASP A 150 -9.27 7.70 7.72
C ASP A 150 -8.56 8.66 8.70
N TYR A 151 -9.18 8.97 9.83
CA TYR A 151 -8.65 9.92 10.81
C TYR A 151 -8.19 9.20 12.09
N THR A 152 -6.96 8.69 12.07
CA THR A 152 -6.29 8.11 13.25
C THR A 152 -5.61 9.20 14.08
N LEU A 153 -6.40 9.99 14.81
CA LEU A 153 -5.85 10.95 15.80
C LEU A 153 -5.13 10.24 16.96
N TYR A 154 -5.56 9.02 17.32
CA TYR A 154 -5.05 8.21 18.44
C TYR A 154 -4.97 6.74 18.05
N HIS A 155 -4.03 6.00 18.65
CA HIS A 155 -4.03 4.55 18.60
C HIS A 155 -5.31 4.01 19.26
N ARG A 156 -5.93 2.95 18.72
CA ARG A 156 -7.19 2.41 19.28
C ARG A 156 -7.08 2.07 20.78
N ALA A 157 -5.88 1.70 21.23
CA ALA A 157 -5.58 1.39 22.63
C ALA A 157 -5.78 2.58 23.58
N GLU A 158 -5.55 3.81 23.13
CA GLU A 158 -5.67 5.01 23.99
C GLU A 158 -7.11 5.19 24.51
N TYR A 159 -8.11 4.85 23.69
CA TYR A 159 -9.52 4.88 24.12
C TYR A 159 -9.84 3.79 25.16
N PHE A 160 -9.19 2.63 25.06
CA PHE A 160 -9.36 1.57 26.06
C PHE A 160 -8.70 1.91 27.38
N VAL A 161 -7.54 2.57 27.34
CA VAL A 161 -6.87 3.06 28.55
C VAL A 161 -7.73 4.11 29.27
N LEU A 162 -8.45 4.95 28.52
CA LEU A 162 -9.33 5.96 29.12
C LEU A 162 -10.70 5.41 29.57
N LEU A 163 -11.14 4.27 29.03
CA LEU A 163 -12.45 3.69 29.32
C LEU A 163 -12.73 3.49 30.82
N PRO A 164 -11.82 2.93 31.66
CA PRO A 164 -12.04 2.80 33.10
C PRO A 164 -12.34 4.14 33.79
N VAL A 165 -11.67 5.22 33.39
CA VAL A 165 -11.89 6.56 33.94
C VAL A 165 -13.30 7.05 33.60
N VAL A 166 -13.74 6.86 32.36
CA VAL A 166 -15.06 7.27 31.90
C VAL A 166 -16.16 6.45 32.59
N VAL A 167 -15.94 5.15 32.78
CA VAL A 167 -16.87 4.27 33.50
C VAL A 167 -17.01 4.69 34.97
N VAL A 168 -15.90 4.96 35.67
CA VAL A 168 -15.95 5.41 37.07
C VAL A 168 -16.66 6.76 37.19
N ALA A 169 -16.35 7.71 36.30
CA ALA A 169 -17.04 9.00 36.25
C ALA A 169 -18.54 8.82 36.04
N GLN A 170 -18.93 7.94 35.11
CA GLN A 170 -20.32 7.64 34.82
C GLN A 170 -21.03 6.97 36.01
N THR A 171 -20.41 5.99 36.66
CA THR A 171 -20.97 5.34 37.85
C THR A 171 -21.25 6.36 38.95
N ALA A 172 -20.32 7.31 39.18
CA ALA A 172 -20.52 8.38 40.14
C ALA A 172 -21.68 9.31 39.76
N LEU A 173 -21.79 9.71 38.50
CA LEU A 173 -22.90 10.56 38.05
C LEU A 173 -24.25 9.84 38.14
N LEU A 174 -24.29 8.56 37.78
CA LEU A 174 -25.49 7.72 37.88
C LEU A 174 -25.87 7.44 39.33
N SER A 175 -24.92 7.34 40.28
CA SER A 175 -25.24 7.24 41.72
C SER A 175 -26.01 8.45 42.24
N ILE A 176 -25.71 9.64 41.73
CA ILE A 176 -26.43 10.87 42.09
C ILE A 176 -27.84 10.83 41.47
N LEU A 177 -27.97 10.41 40.21
CA LEU A 177 -29.26 10.37 39.49
C LEU A 177 -30.23 9.32 40.02
N TYR A 178 -29.72 8.13 40.36
CA TYR A 178 -30.51 7.00 40.86
C TYR A 178 -30.55 6.92 42.38
N GLU A 179 -29.95 7.90 43.06
CA GLU A 179 -29.93 8.02 44.52
C GLU A 179 -29.45 6.73 45.20
N SER A 180 -28.41 6.12 44.65
CA SER A 180 -27.93 4.81 45.06
C SER A 180 -26.42 4.83 45.22
N PRO A 181 -25.85 4.13 46.22
CA PRO A 181 -24.40 4.04 46.38
C PRO A 181 -23.71 3.64 45.07
N MET A 182 -22.57 4.26 44.78
CA MET A 182 -21.78 3.98 43.57
C MET A 182 -21.56 2.48 43.32
N VAL A 183 -21.33 1.71 44.38
CA VAL A 183 -21.09 0.27 44.30
C VAL A 183 -22.31 -0.48 43.73
N ASN A 184 -23.52 -0.08 44.10
CA ASN A 184 -24.76 -0.70 43.65
C ASN A 184 -25.02 -0.38 42.17
N VAL A 185 -24.75 0.86 41.76
CA VAL A 185 -24.82 1.28 40.35
C VAL A 185 -23.79 0.55 39.51
N PHE A 186 -22.55 0.42 39.99
CA PHE A 186 -21.50 -0.32 39.31
C PHE A 186 -21.91 -1.78 39.08
N PHE A 187 -22.41 -2.45 40.11
CA PHE A 187 -22.87 -3.83 40.02
C PHE A 187 -24.10 -4.00 39.12
N ALA A 188 -25.02 -3.02 39.11
CA ALA A 188 -26.17 -3.03 38.20
C ALA A 188 -25.73 -2.94 36.73
N ILE A 189 -24.68 -2.20 36.41
CA ILE A 189 -24.13 -2.09 35.04
C ILE A 189 -23.35 -3.35 34.66
N PHE A 190 -22.49 -3.90 35.52
CA PHE A 190 -21.59 -4.99 35.14
C PHE A 190 -22.03 -6.40 35.58
N GLY A 191 -23.22 -6.55 36.14
CA GLY A 191 -23.86 -7.84 36.40
C GLY A 191 -23.43 -8.54 37.69
N GLY A 192 -22.98 -7.80 38.70
CA GLY A 192 -22.74 -8.36 40.04
C GLY A 192 -24.02 -8.35 40.87
N GLY A 193 -24.30 -9.43 41.59
CA GLY A 193 -25.47 -9.53 42.45
C GLY A 193 -25.32 -8.65 43.69
N ALA A 194 -25.75 -7.39 43.62
CA ALA A 194 -26.32 -6.75 44.79
C ALA A 194 -27.67 -7.46 45.04
N GLY A 195 -27.91 -7.99 46.25
CA GLY A 195 -29.18 -8.67 46.57
C GLY A 195 -30.40 -7.80 46.20
N GLU A 196 -31.58 -8.40 46.05
CA GLU A 196 -32.79 -7.71 45.57
C GLU A 196 -33.07 -6.39 46.33
N ASP A 197 -32.73 -6.31 47.62
CA ASP A 197 -32.90 -5.13 48.47
C ASP A 197 -31.88 -3.99 48.23
N ALA A 198 -30.79 -4.25 47.51
CA ALA A 198 -29.72 -3.29 47.23
C ALA A 198 -29.71 -2.79 45.77
N SER A 199 -30.71 -3.16 44.98
CA SER A 199 -30.82 -2.77 43.58
C SER A 199 -31.25 -1.30 43.45
N PRO A 200 -30.55 -0.46 42.66
CA PRO A 200 -30.99 0.91 42.41
C PRO A 200 -32.36 0.95 41.74
N GLN A 201 -33.10 2.05 41.94
CA GLN A 201 -34.25 2.37 41.08
C GLN A 201 -33.74 2.42 39.63
N GLY A 202 -34.48 1.83 38.69
CA GLY A 202 -34.03 1.75 37.30
C GLY A 202 -32.87 0.78 37.03
N ALA A 203 -32.75 -0.30 37.82
CA ALA A 203 -31.72 -1.31 37.61
C ALA A 203 -31.84 -2.04 36.26
N TRP A 204 -33.02 -2.10 35.63
CA TRP A 204 -33.17 -2.74 34.33
C TRP A 204 -32.52 -1.90 33.22
N GLU A 205 -32.63 -0.57 33.28
CA GLU A 205 -31.98 0.36 32.35
C GLU A 205 -30.46 0.26 32.47
N LEU A 206 -29.95 0.22 33.70
CA LEU A 206 -28.51 0.07 33.99
C LEU A 206 -27.97 -1.26 33.46
N ARG A 207 -28.71 -2.36 33.63
CA ARG A 207 -28.34 -3.68 33.08
C ARG A 207 -28.33 -3.68 31.55
N LEU A 208 -29.30 -3.04 30.90
CA LEU A 208 -29.34 -2.92 29.44
C LEU A 208 -28.15 -2.11 28.92
N LEU A 209 -27.83 -1.00 29.57
CA LEU A 209 -26.65 -0.19 29.26
C LEU A 209 -25.36 -0.99 29.41
N GLY A 210 -25.27 -1.79 30.48
CA GLY A 210 -24.18 -2.72 30.73
C GLY A 210 -23.98 -3.75 29.63
N LEU A 211 -25.06 -4.38 29.16
CA LEU A 211 -25.03 -5.31 28.03
C LEU A 211 -24.53 -4.64 26.75
N CYS A 212 -24.95 -3.40 26.50
CA CYS A 212 -24.43 -2.62 25.38
C CYS A 212 -22.91 -2.39 25.53
N TYR A 213 -22.43 -1.98 26.70
CA TYR A 213 -21.00 -1.77 26.93
C TYR A 213 -20.18 -3.04 26.79
N LEU A 214 -20.67 -4.17 27.30
CA LEU A 214 -20.02 -5.46 27.12
C LEU A 214 -19.90 -5.82 25.63
N ALA A 215 -20.98 -5.65 24.86
CA ALA A 215 -20.95 -5.89 23.42
C ALA A 215 -19.96 -4.96 22.69
N LEU A 216 -19.91 -3.69 23.07
CA LEU A 216 -18.96 -2.72 22.50
C LEU A 216 -17.51 -3.06 22.83
N ILE A 217 -17.22 -3.42 24.10
CA ILE A 217 -15.89 -3.80 24.57
C ILE A 217 -15.43 -5.07 23.84
N ILE A 218 -16.25 -6.13 23.80
CA ILE A 218 -15.92 -7.38 23.09
C ILE A 218 -15.70 -7.11 21.60
N GLY A 219 -16.59 -6.35 20.97
CA GLY A 219 -16.48 -6.00 19.56
C GLY A 219 -15.17 -5.28 19.25
N ASN A 220 -14.76 -4.34 20.09
CA ASN A 220 -13.52 -3.61 19.89
C ASN A 220 -12.26 -4.43 20.23
N LEU A 221 -12.28 -5.24 21.29
CA LEU A 221 -11.18 -6.14 21.60
C LEU A 221 -10.92 -7.09 20.43
N ARG A 222 -11.99 -7.62 19.81
CA ARG A 222 -11.88 -8.43 18.58
C ARG A 222 -11.26 -7.66 17.41
N MET A 223 -11.55 -6.36 17.28
CA MET A 223 -10.96 -5.49 16.25
C MET A 223 -9.53 -5.01 16.55
N MET A 224 -9.04 -5.19 17.78
CA MET A 224 -7.67 -4.86 18.20
C MET A 224 -6.68 -5.99 17.95
N TYR A 225 -7.16 -7.23 17.98
CA TYR A 225 -6.37 -8.33 17.44
C TYR A 225 -6.26 -8.12 15.93
N PRO A 226 -5.06 -8.27 15.34
CA PRO A 226 -4.98 -8.41 13.89
C PRO A 226 -5.96 -9.52 13.54
N GLU A 227 -6.89 -9.24 12.61
CA GLU A 227 -7.82 -10.26 12.16
C GLU A 227 -7.01 -11.54 11.99
N THR A 228 -7.32 -12.57 12.78
CA THR A 228 -7.07 -13.93 12.33
C THR A 228 -7.95 -14.06 11.13
N ARG A 229 -7.43 -13.59 9.99
CA ARG A 229 -7.99 -13.81 8.69
C ARG A 229 -7.96 -15.31 8.59
N PHE A 230 -9.10 -15.94 8.89
CA PHE A 230 -9.40 -17.26 8.41
C PHE A 230 -8.93 -17.23 6.96
N LYS A 231 -7.96 -18.08 6.64
CA LYS A 231 -7.38 -18.20 5.29
C LYS A 231 -8.57 -18.41 4.36
N GLN A 232 -9.13 -17.32 3.84
CA GLN A 232 -10.01 -17.38 2.69
C GLN A 232 -9.14 -18.06 1.65
N THR A 233 -9.61 -19.19 1.15
CA THR A 233 -9.14 -19.81 -0.09
C THR A 233 -9.05 -18.68 -1.11
N THR A 234 -7.87 -18.06 -1.21
CA THR A 234 -7.70 -16.89 -2.07
C THR A 234 -7.45 -17.49 -3.43
N VAL A 235 -8.51 -17.61 -4.21
CA VAL A 235 -8.38 -17.93 -5.62
C VAL A 235 -7.83 -16.67 -6.27
N PHE A 236 -6.72 -16.80 -6.99
CA PHE A 236 -6.27 -15.76 -7.91
C PHE A 236 -5.98 -16.39 -9.26
N SER A 237 -6.21 -15.61 -10.30
CA SER A 237 -6.09 -16.05 -11.68
C SER A 237 -4.76 -15.60 -12.25
N ILE A 238 -4.09 -16.42 -13.04
CA ILE A 238 -2.88 -16.05 -13.78
C ILE A 238 -3.24 -16.04 -15.26
N ILE A 239 -2.96 -14.94 -15.95
CA ILE A 239 -3.12 -14.85 -17.40
C ILE A 239 -1.75 -15.05 -18.05
N GLY A 240 -1.64 -16.04 -18.93
CA GLY A 240 -0.41 -16.44 -19.60
C GLY A 240 0.22 -17.68 -18.96
N TYR A 241 0.40 -18.73 -19.76
CA TYR A 241 1.06 -19.98 -19.35
C TYR A 241 2.45 -20.15 -20.00
N GLY A 242 3.21 -19.06 -20.08
CA GLY A 242 4.55 -19.05 -20.66
C GLY A 242 5.65 -19.54 -19.70
N ASP A 243 6.91 -19.36 -20.12
CA ASP A 243 8.12 -19.71 -19.35
C ASP A 243 8.13 -19.11 -17.94
N VAL A 244 7.75 -17.82 -17.81
CA VAL A 244 7.72 -17.13 -16.51
C VAL A 244 6.74 -17.81 -15.55
N THR A 245 5.53 -18.13 -16.02
CA THR A 245 4.52 -18.80 -15.20
C THR A 245 4.97 -20.20 -14.79
N ARG A 246 5.43 -21.00 -15.76
CA ARG A 246 5.79 -22.42 -15.56
C ARG A 246 7.04 -22.62 -14.73
N ASN A 247 8.09 -21.86 -15.02
CA ASN A 247 9.43 -22.11 -14.47
C ASN A 247 9.79 -21.15 -13.33
N ARG A 248 8.96 -20.14 -13.03
CA ARG A 248 9.25 -19.14 -11.98
C ARG A 248 8.08 -18.93 -11.02
N ILE A 249 6.93 -18.45 -11.50
CA ILE A 249 5.77 -18.13 -10.64
C ILE A 249 5.27 -19.36 -9.92
N LEU A 250 4.88 -20.42 -10.65
CA LEU A 250 4.30 -21.62 -10.04
C LEU A 250 5.27 -22.35 -9.08
N PRO A 251 6.57 -22.52 -9.42
CA PRO A 251 7.56 -23.04 -8.49
C PRO A 251 7.72 -22.17 -7.23
N ALA A 252 7.76 -20.84 -7.36
CA ALA A 252 7.84 -19.94 -6.22
C ALA A 252 6.60 -20.06 -5.32
N LEU A 253 5.40 -20.10 -5.91
CA LEU A 253 4.15 -20.30 -5.19
C LEU A 253 4.09 -21.63 -4.43
N LYS A 254 4.66 -22.69 -5.01
CA LYS A 254 4.79 -24.00 -4.36
C LYS A 254 5.79 -23.96 -3.21
N ALA A 255 6.95 -23.31 -3.41
CA ALA A 255 8.00 -23.19 -2.39
C ALA A 255 7.57 -22.36 -1.17
N LEU A 256 6.69 -21.37 -1.36
CA LEU A 256 6.10 -20.59 -0.27
C LEU A 256 5.03 -21.38 0.53
N GLU A 257 4.79 -22.65 0.19
CA GLU A 257 3.88 -23.62 0.84
C GLU A 257 2.52 -23.05 1.23
N VAL A 258 1.95 -22.17 0.41
CA VAL A 258 0.80 -21.39 0.87
C VAL A 258 -0.46 -22.26 0.97
N PRO A 259 -0.91 -22.69 2.17
CA PRO A 259 -1.88 -23.76 2.28
C PRO A 259 -3.27 -23.29 1.87
N GLY A 260 -3.97 -24.08 1.05
CA GLY A 260 -5.35 -23.84 0.66
C GLY A 260 -5.56 -22.75 -0.39
N ARG A 261 -4.54 -22.37 -1.17
CA ARG A 261 -4.74 -21.46 -2.32
C ARG A 261 -4.95 -22.26 -3.60
N ARG A 262 -5.87 -21.77 -4.44
CA ARG A 262 -6.15 -22.31 -5.76
C ARG A 262 -5.72 -21.27 -6.79
N TYR A 263 -4.99 -21.69 -7.81
CA TYR A 263 -4.58 -20.82 -8.90
C TYR A 263 -5.24 -21.33 -10.17
N ASP A 264 -6.00 -20.47 -10.83
CA ASP A 264 -6.59 -20.77 -12.14
C ASP A 264 -5.74 -20.07 -13.19
N VAL A 265 -5.17 -20.83 -14.12
CA VAL A 265 -4.35 -20.27 -15.19
C VAL A 265 -5.14 -20.22 -16.48
N MET A 266 -5.17 -19.08 -17.13
CA MET A 266 -5.86 -18.84 -18.40
C MET A 266 -4.83 -18.41 -19.43
N THR A 267 -4.89 -18.95 -20.64
CA THR A 267 -3.97 -18.59 -21.72
C THR A 267 -4.70 -18.64 -23.05
N ASP A 268 -4.26 -17.84 -24.01
CA ASP A 268 -4.80 -17.76 -25.37
C ASP A 268 -4.57 -19.06 -26.15
N GLU A 269 -3.33 -19.54 -26.16
CA GLU A 269 -2.91 -20.76 -26.82
C GLU A 269 -2.37 -21.77 -25.81
N LEU A 270 -2.76 -23.02 -25.99
CA LEU A 270 -2.33 -24.11 -25.11
C LEU A 270 -2.19 -25.41 -25.91
N SER A 271 -0.99 -25.97 -25.95
CA SER A 271 -0.74 -27.25 -26.62
C SER A 271 -1.21 -28.44 -25.75
N ASN A 272 -1.49 -29.58 -26.40
CA ASN A 272 -1.82 -30.82 -25.69
C ASN A 272 -0.71 -31.29 -24.73
N ALA A 273 0.56 -31.02 -25.07
CA ALA A 273 1.69 -31.33 -24.21
C ALA A 273 1.68 -30.46 -22.94
N GLU A 274 1.39 -29.17 -23.06
CA GLU A 274 1.30 -28.23 -21.93
C GLU A 274 0.10 -28.53 -21.03
N LEU A 275 -1.04 -28.95 -21.61
CA LEU A 275 -2.18 -29.47 -20.86
C LEU A 275 -1.81 -30.70 -20.04
N GLY A 276 -1.10 -31.66 -20.65
CA GLY A 276 -0.63 -32.87 -19.96
C GLY A 276 0.32 -32.54 -18.80
N GLU A 277 1.29 -31.65 -19.02
CA GLU A 277 2.23 -31.18 -18.00
C GLU A 277 1.51 -30.48 -16.83
N ALA A 278 0.55 -29.60 -17.15
CA ALA A 278 -0.26 -28.91 -16.15
C ALA A 278 -1.09 -29.90 -15.32
N ALA A 279 -1.71 -30.89 -15.97
CA ALA A 279 -2.52 -31.91 -15.30
C ALA A 279 -1.67 -32.77 -14.34
N LEU A 280 -0.47 -33.18 -14.76
CA LEU A 280 0.49 -33.91 -13.91
C LEU A 280 0.92 -33.08 -12.69
N ALA A 281 1.01 -31.76 -12.84
CA ALA A 281 1.29 -30.83 -11.75
C ALA A 281 0.06 -30.51 -10.88
N GLY A 282 -1.12 -31.05 -11.20
CA GLY A 282 -2.39 -30.77 -10.49
C GLY A 282 -2.93 -29.35 -10.72
N LEU A 283 -2.50 -28.69 -11.79
CA LEU A 283 -2.87 -27.31 -12.12
C LEU A 283 -4.11 -27.27 -13.01
N ARG A 284 -4.97 -26.26 -12.77
CA ARG A 284 -6.08 -25.93 -13.67
C ARG A 284 -5.60 -24.88 -14.66
N VAL A 285 -5.26 -25.34 -15.87
CA VAL A 285 -4.90 -24.47 -16.98
C VAL A 285 -5.98 -24.58 -18.06
N GLN A 286 -6.48 -23.44 -18.52
CA GLN A 286 -7.48 -23.36 -19.56
C GLN A 286 -6.94 -22.55 -20.74
N GLY A 287 -7.02 -23.14 -21.94
CA GLY A 287 -6.90 -22.42 -23.21
C GLY A 287 -8.24 -21.75 -23.53
N ALA A 288 -8.25 -20.44 -23.77
CA ALA A 288 -9.45 -19.68 -24.14
C ALA A 288 -9.07 -18.42 -24.95
N PRO A 289 -9.85 -18.05 -25.98
CA PRO A 289 -9.64 -16.79 -26.68
C PRO A 289 -9.70 -15.58 -25.73
N PRO A 290 -9.02 -14.45 -26.03
CA PRO A 290 -8.98 -13.28 -25.15
C PRO A 290 -10.34 -12.82 -24.64
N ALA A 291 -11.35 -12.70 -25.51
CA ALA A 291 -12.70 -12.29 -25.12
C ALA A 291 -13.37 -13.24 -24.08
N GLN A 292 -13.04 -14.54 -24.13
CA GLN A 292 -13.53 -15.50 -23.15
C GLN A 292 -12.77 -15.39 -21.83
N ILE A 293 -11.46 -15.15 -21.86
CA ILE A 293 -10.64 -14.85 -20.68
C ILE A 293 -11.21 -13.60 -19.97
N GLU A 294 -11.49 -12.52 -20.70
CA GLU A 294 -12.09 -11.31 -20.14
C GLU A 294 -13.44 -11.59 -19.48
N LYS A 295 -14.31 -12.35 -20.15
CA LYS A 295 -15.62 -12.75 -19.60
C LYS A 295 -15.48 -13.53 -18.30
N GLN A 296 -14.50 -14.43 -18.21
CA GLN A 296 -14.23 -15.21 -17.01
C GLN A 296 -13.69 -14.33 -15.88
N ILE A 297 -12.74 -13.44 -16.15
CA ILE A 297 -12.21 -12.47 -15.18
C ILE A 297 -13.33 -11.62 -14.60
N LYS A 298 -14.18 -11.05 -15.45
CA LYS A 298 -15.33 -10.24 -15.03
C LYS A 298 -16.32 -11.03 -14.17
N ALA A 299 -16.56 -12.30 -14.51
CA ALA A 299 -17.48 -13.16 -13.77
C ALA A 299 -16.91 -13.61 -12.41
N GLN A 300 -15.63 -13.96 -12.36
CA GLN A 300 -14.97 -14.48 -11.16
C GLN A 300 -14.58 -13.38 -10.17
N ARG A 301 -14.14 -12.22 -10.69
CA ARG A 301 -13.61 -11.07 -9.93
C ARG A 301 -12.51 -11.44 -8.93
N HIS A 302 -11.75 -12.50 -9.22
CA HIS A 302 -10.56 -12.88 -8.46
C HIS A 302 -9.42 -11.91 -8.78
N PRO A 303 -8.46 -11.68 -7.85
CA PRO A 303 -7.23 -10.98 -8.18
C PRO A 303 -6.49 -11.67 -9.33
N VAL A 304 -5.83 -10.88 -10.17
CA VAL A 304 -5.23 -11.35 -11.42
C VAL A 304 -3.73 -11.08 -11.49
N TYR A 305 -2.95 -12.06 -11.91
CA TYR A 305 -1.55 -11.90 -12.26
C TYR A 305 -1.38 -11.93 -13.79
N ILE A 306 -0.94 -10.84 -14.40
CA ILE A 306 -0.72 -10.71 -15.84
C ILE A 306 0.73 -11.12 -16.14
N ALA A 307 0.89 -12.32 -16.69
CA ALA A 307 2.16 -12.91 -17.11
C ALA A 307 2.19 -13.22 -18.62
N THR A 308 1.43 -12.45 -19.41
CA THR A 308 1.42 -12.51 -20.86
C THR A 308 2.61 -11.77 -21.47
N PRO A 309 2.87 -11.89 -22.79
CA PRO A 309 3.79 -11.01 -23.49
C PRO A 309 3.36 -9.53 -23.38
N THR A 310 4.32 -8.61 -23.35
CA THR A 310 4.12 -7.17 -23.15
C THR A 310 3.02 -6.53 -24.01
N PRO A 311 2.85 -6.86 -25.31
CA PRO A 311 1.83 -6.19 -26.14
C PRO A 311 0.40 -6.32 -25.64
N SER A 312 0.06 -7.31 -24.80
CA SER A 312 -1.28 -7.46 -24.24
C SER A 312 -1.44 -6.92 -22.83
N HIS A 313 -0.38 -6.42 -22.20
CA HIS A 313 -0.42 -5.94 -20.82
C HIS A 313 -1.41 -4.79 -20.65
N MET A 314 -1.37 -3.79 -21.54
CA MET A 314 -2.21 -2.60 -21.42
C MET A 314 -3.70 -2.88 -21.55
N ASP A 315 -4.10 -3.82 -22.41
CA ASP A 315 -5.49 -4.24 -22.54
C ASP A 315 -6.02 -4.84 -21.23
N TYR A 316 -5.24 -5.74 -20.61
CA TYR A 316 -5.59 -6.32 -19.32
C TYR A 316 -5.53 -5.32 -18.17
N ILE A 317 -4.53 -4.42 -18.14
CA ILE A 317 -4.45 -3.35 -17.13
C ILE A 317 -5.70 -2.47 -17.19
N GLN A 318 -6.11 -2.02 -18.39
CA GLN A 318 -7.27 -1.15 -18.56
C GLN A 318 -8.55 -1.88 -18.14
N LEU A 319 -8.73 -3.13 -18.59
CA LEU A 319 -9.85 -3.98 -18.18
C LEU A 319 -9.96 -4.13 -16.66
N LEU A 320 -8.86 -4.48 -15.99
CA LEU A 320 -8.86 -4.78 -14.56
C LEU A 320 -9.04 -3.50 -13.72
N ALA A 321 -8.45 -2.39 -14.17
CA ALA A 321 -8.65 -1.08 -13.55
C ALA A 321 -10.11 -0.61 -13.65
N ASP A 322 -10.74 -0.76 -14.83
CA ASP A 322 -12.14 -0.36 -15.04
C ASP A 322 -13.11 -1.21 -14.23
N GLU A 323 -12.80 -2.49 -14.04
CA GLU A 323 -13.59 -3.41 -13.21
C GLU A 323 -13.30 -3.28 -11.71
N GLY A 324 -12.25 -2.55 -11.30
CA GLY A 324 -11.79 -2.47 -9.92
C GLY A 324 -11.30 -3.81 -9.37
N ILE A 325 -10.72 -4.65 -10.23
CA ILE A 325 -10.14 -5.94 -9.86
C ILE A 325 -8.67 -5.73 -9.56
N ARG A 326 -8.19 -6.24 -8.42
CA ARG A 326 -6.78 -6.15 -8.06
C ARG A 326 -5.92 -6.96 -9.01
N PHE A 327 -4.80 -6.39 -9.42
CA PHE A 327 -3.92 -7.06 -10.36
C PHE A 327 -2.44 -6.84 -10.09
N VAL A 328 -1.64 -7.77 -10.59
CA VAL A 328 -0.19 -7.69 -10.66
C VAL A 328 0.20 -7.82 -12.12
N VAL A 329 1.16 -7.03 -12.59
CA VAL A 329 1.64 -7.10 -13.97
C VAL A 329 3.15 -7.33 -14.01
N GLU A 330 3.59 -8.27 -14.84
CA GLU A 330 5.01 -8.47 -15.15
C GLU A 330 5.60 -7.24 -15.84
N LYS A 331 6.92 -7.10 -15.72
CA LYS A 331 7.69 -6.16 -16.52
C LYS A 331 7.89 -6.65 -17.97
N PRO A 332 8.20 -5.73 -18.90
CA PRO A 332 7.91 -4.30 -18.80
C PRO A 332 6.40 -4.09 -18.91
N ILE A 333 5.88 -3.07 -18.22
CA ILE A 333 4.43 -2.74 -18.25
C ILE A 333 3.96 -2.46 -19.69
N SER A 334 4.82 -1.85 -20.50
CA SER A 334 4.60 -1.61 -21.93
C SER A 334 5.94 -1.43 -22.64
N ALA A 335 5.95 -1.65 -23.96
CA ALA A 335 7.06 -1.30 -24.85
C ALA A 335 6.64 -0.28 -25.93
N HIS A 336 5.38 0.17 -25.93
CA HIS A 336 4.83 1.06 -26.95
C HIS A 336 4.79 2.51 -26.48
N THR A 337 5.37 3.42 -27.25
CA THR A 337 5.47 4.85 -26.92
C THR A 337 4.13 5.51 -26.54
N SER A 338 3.05 5.18 -27.26
CA SER A 338 1.71 5.71 -26.98
C SER A 338 1.15 5.25 -25.64
N GLU A 339 1.35 3.97 -25.32
CA GLU A 339 0.94 3.36 -24.06
C GLU A 339 1.76 3.89 -22.89
N ILE A 340 3.07 4.05 -23.06
CA ILE A 340 3.95 4.65 -22.05
C ILE A 340 3.53 6.09 -21.73
N ALA A 341 3.19 6.88 -22.76
CA ALA A 341 2.64 8.23 -22.56
C ALA A 341 1.28 8.21 -21.83
N GLN A 342 0.44 7.21 -22.08
CA GLN A 342 -0.82 7.03 -21.36
C GLN A 342 -0.59 6.65 -19.89
N LEU A 343 0.31 5.69 -19.64
CA LEU A 343 0.70 5.26 -18.30
C LEU A 343 1.20 6.45 -17.48
N LYS A 344 2.11 7.27 -18.01
CA LYS A 344 2.61 8.47 -17.32
C LYS A 344 1.50 9.45 -16.90
N ARG A 345 0.45 9.60 -17.72
CA ARG A 345 -0.68 10.49 -17.42
C ARG A 345 -1.72 9.88 -16.47
N ARG A 346 -1.92 8.56 -16.52
CA ARG A 346 -3.05 7.87 -15.87
C ARG A 346 -2.63 6.84 -14.83
N ALA A 347 -1.35 6.74 -14.48
CA ALA A 347 -0.82 5.74 -13.54
C ALA A 347 -1.61 5.69 -12.22
N ALA A 348 -1.89 6.84 -11.61
CA ALA A 348 -2.65 6.90 -10.36
C ALA A 348 -4.06 6.28 -10.45
N VAL A 349 -4.68 6.31 -11.64
CA VAL A 349 -6.00 5.70 -11.88
C VAL A 349 -5.85 4.23 -12.25
N LEU A 350 -4.96 3.92 -13.22
CA LEU A 350 -4.77 2.57 -13.74
C LEU A 350 -4.20 1.61 -12.69
N PHE A 351 -3.28 2.09 -11.85
CA PHE A 351 -2.60 1.30 -10.82
C PHE A 351 -3.15 1.55 -9.41
N LYS A 352 -4.36 2.12 -9.28
CA LYS A 352 -5.02 2.24 -7.97
C LYS A 352 -5.09 0.89 -7.27
N ASP A 353 -5.48 -0.15 -8.01
CA ASP A 353 -5.57 -1.54 -7.58
C ASP A 353 -4.54 -2.44 -8.32
N GLY A 354 -3.48 -1.85 -8.87
CA GLY A 354 -2.46 -2.55 -9.66
C GLY A 354 -1.08 -2.52 -9.01
N PHE A 355 -0.36 -3.64 -9.04
CA PHE A 355 1.02 -3.80 -8.56
C PHE A 355 1.98 -4.05 -9.74
N ALA A 356 3.03 -3.25 -9.85
CA ALA A 356 4.06 -3.41 -10.87
C ALA A 356 5.16 -4.36 -10.37
N ALA A 357 5.18 -5.60 -10.86
CA ALA A 357 6.23 -6.55 -10.52
C ALA A 357 7.54 -6.14 -11.18
N SER A 358 8.65 -6.25 -10.44
CA SER A 358 9.99 -5.95 -10.94
C SER A 358 10.98 -6.95 -10.40
N TYR A 359 11.34 -7.91 -11.23
CA TYR A 359 12.18 -9.05 -10.82
C TYR A 359 13.58 -8.63 -10.36
N TYR A 360 14.13 -7.55 -10.92
CA TYR A 360 15.43 -7.08 -10.45
C TYR A 360 15.30 -6.27 -9.16
N THR A 361 14.53 -5.19 -9.14
CA THR A 361 14.48 -4.28 -7.97
C THR A 361 13.78 -4.88 -6.75
N LEU A 362 12.71 -5.66 -6.91
CA LEU A 362 11.94 -6.22 -5.79
C LEU A 362 12.43 -7.60 -5.33
N GLU A 363 13.43 -8.17 -6.01
CA GLU A 363 13.91 -9.53 -5.73
C GLU A 363 15.42 -9.67 -5.85
N LYS A 364 15.99 -9.45 -7.03
CA LYS A 364 17.44 -9.67 -7.22
C LYS A 364 18.28 -8.66 -6.47
N SER A 365 17.90 -7.39 -6.51
CA SER A 365 18.53 -6.25 -5.85
C SER A 365 17.68 -5.68 -4.72
N LEU A 366 16.75 -6.46 -4.16
CA LEU A 366 15.94 -6.02 -3.01
C LEU A 366 16.80 -5.43 -1.87
N PRO A 367 17.98 -5.98 -1.51
CA PRO A 367 18.84 -5.36 -0.50
C PRO A 367 19.26 -3.91 -0.84
N LEU A 368 19.56 -3.63 -2.11
CA LEU A 368 19.89 -2.29 -2.61
C LEU A 368 18.66 -1.39 -2.57
N THR A 369 17.52 -1.86 -3.08
CA THR A 369 16.24 -1.13 -3.05
C THR A 369 15.88 -0.75 -1.61
N TYR A 370 16.07 -1.66 -0.66
CA TYR A 370 15.80 -1.43 0.75
C TYR A 370 16.75 -0.42 1.40
N LEU A 371 18.02 -0.37 0.99
CA LEU A 371 18.99 0.60 1.51
C LEU A 371 18.56 2.05 1.22
N TYR A 372 18.07 2.31 0.01
CA TYR A 372 17.64 3.65 -0.43
C TYR A 372 16.16 3.94 -0.11
N ASN A 373 15.29 2.94 -0.23
CA ASN A 373 13.86 3.05 0.04
C ASN A 373 13.40 2.00 1.08
N PRO A 374 13.69 2.22 2.37
CA PRO A 374 13.38 1.27 3.41
C PRO A 374 11.85 1.15 3.63
N HIS A 375 11.28 0.02 3.20
CA HIS A 375 9.87 -0.30 3.44
C HIS A 375 9.71 -1.49 4.40
N ARG A 376 8.77 -1.40 5.34
CA ARG A 376 8.51 -2.47 6.34
C ARG A 376 8.17 -3.81 5.70
N SER A 377 7.50 -3.81 4.55
CA SER A 377 7.16 -5.06 3.82
C SER A 377 8.39 -5.86 3.39
N TYR A 378 9.55 -5.21 3.21
CA TYR A 378 10.77 -5.88 2.75
C TYR A 378 11.55 -6.57 3.87
N LEU A 379 11.44 -6.06 5.10
CA LEU A 379 12.23 -6.50 6.26
C LEU A 379 12.20 -8.00 6.52
N LYS A 380 11.05 -8.65 6.28
CA LYS A 380 10.90 -10.10 6.52
C LYS A 380 11.73 -10.96 5.57
N TYR A 381 12.15 -10.42 4.42
CA TYR A 381 12.96 -11.13 3.42
C TYR A 381 14.45 -10.94 3.61
N LEU A 382 14.87 -9.98 4.46
CA LEU A 382 16.26 -9.55 4.55
C LEU A 382 16.94 -10.10 5.81
N GLU A 383 18.23 -10.32 5.67
CA GLU A 383 19.20 -10.66 6.70
C GLU A 383 20.37 -9.68 6.62
N PHE A 384 20.88 -9.30 7.77
CA PHE A 384 21.92 -8.28 7.92
C PHE A 384 23.12 -8.91 8.62
N SER A 385 24.33 -8.57 8.18
CA SER A 385 25.55 -8.97 8.89
C SER A 385 25.58 -8.37 10.30
N GLU A 386 26.23 -9.08 11.23
CA GLU A 386 26.47 -8.56 12.57
C GLU A 386 27.24 -7.23 12.51
N GLY A 387 26.86 -6.29 13.38
CA GLY A 387 27.50 -4.97 13.45
C GLY A 387 27.05 -3.96 12.39
N LEU A 388 26.21 -4.33 11.41
CA LEU A 388 25.66 -3.36 10.45
C LEU A 388 24.73 -2.36 11.17
N PRO A 389 24.91 -1.03 11.01
CA PRO A 389 24.01 -0.05 11.59
C PRO A 389 22.56 -0.28 11.16
N LYS A 390 21.62 -0.20 12.11
CA LYS A 390 20.18 -0.25 11.82
C LYS A 390 19.65 1.07 11.25
N GLU A 391 20.44 2.14 11.34
CA GLU A 391 20.14 3.47 10.81
C GLU A 391 20.76 3.62 9.41
N TYR A 392 20.05 3.19 8.38
CA TYR A 392 20.56 3.17 6.99
C TYR A 392 20.98 4.55 6.45
N ALA A 393 20.38 5.63 6.98
CA ALA A 393 20.74 6.99 6.64
C ALA A 393 22.17 7.39 7.05
N SER A 394 22.80 6.68 8.00
CA SER A 394 24.22 6.89 8.30
C SER A 394 25.11 6.30 7.21
N ILE A 395 24.77 5.09 6.74
CA ILE A 395 25.51 4.40 5.67
C ILE A 395 25.47 5.22 4.38
N THR A 396 24.29 5.69 3.95
CA THR A 396 24.17 6.49 2.72
C THR A 396 24.87 7.84 2.82
N ARG A 397 24.92 8.44 4.01
CA ARG A 397 25.68 9.68 4.25
C ARG A 397 27.20 9.47 4.18
N GLU A 398 27.69 8.34 4.71
CA GLU A 398 29.12 7.99 4.70
C GLU A 398 29.63 7.62 3.30
N LEU A 399 28.78 7.04 2.45
CA LEU A 399 29.13 6.80 1.05
C LEU A 399 29.48 8.10 0.32
N GLY A 400 28.75 9.19 0.58
CA GLY A 400 29.00 10.49 -0.03
C GLY A 400 28.53 10.56 -1.49
N ALA A 401 29.19 11.38 -2.31
CA ALA A 401 28.80 11.57 -3.70
C ALA A 401 29.14 10.33 -4.56
N LEU A 402 28.23 9.96 -5.46
CA LEU A 402 28.46 8.91 -6.45
C LEU A 402 29.48 9.39 -7.48
N GLU A 403 30.48 8.56 -7.76
CA GLU A 403 31.56 8.85 -8.73
C GLU A 403 31.45 7.96 -9.97
N ALA A 404 31.08 6.69 -9.77
CA ALA A 404 30.85 5.76 -10.88
C ALA A 404 29.84 4.68 -10.52
N ALA A 405 29.15 4.14 -11.52
CA ALA A 405 28.36 2.92 -11.37
C ALA A 405 28.49 2.04 -12.60
N ARG A 406 28.46 0.72 -12.40
CA ARG A 406 28.42 -0.29 -13.45
C ARG A 406 27.33 -1.31 -13.13
N ILE A 407 26.37 -1.48 -14.03
CA ILE A 407 25.23 -2.39 -13.86
C ILE A 407 25.16 -3.30 -15.07
N GLU A 408 25.32 -4.60 -14.85
CA GLU A 408 25.53 -5.57 -15.93
C GLU A 408 24.62 -6.79 -15.79
N ILE A 409 23.95 -7.12 -16.90
CA ILE A 409 23.15 -8.32 -17.07
C ILE A 409 23.59 -8.97 -18.39
N LEU A 410 24.72 -9.67 -18.33
CA LEU A 410 25.37 -10.36 -19.44
C LEU A 410 25.13 -11.86 -19.27
N GLU A 411 24.32 -12.43 -20.16
CA GLU A 411 23.82 -13.80 -20.07
C GLU A 411 24.35 -14.67 -21.21
N GLY A 412 24.86 -15.86 -20.87
CA GLY A 412 25.35 -16.82 -21.84
C GLY A 412 24.26 -17.63 -22.54
N PRO A 413 24.63 -18.50 -23.50
CA PRO A 413 23.67 -19.28 -24.30
C PRO A 413 22.66 -20.07 -23.46
N ASN A 414 23.09 -20.62 -22.32
CA ASN A 414 22.25 -21.45 -21.45
C ASN A 414 21.13 -20.67 -20.74
N ARG A 415 21.26 -19.34 -20.60
CA ARG A 415 20.24 -18.46 -19.99
C ARG A 415 19.51 -17.60 -21.01
N SER A 416 20.05 -17.55 -22.23
CA SER A 416 19.51 -16.79 -23.34
C SER A 416 18.31 -17.52 -23.98
N PRO A 417 17.43 -16.79 -24.69
CA PRO A 417 16.31 -17.39 -25.39
C PRO A 417 16.77 -18.51 -26.33
N SER A 418 16.16 -19.68 -26.22
CA SER A 418 16.34 -20.79 -27.15
C SER A 418 14.97 -21.30 -27.59
N HIS A 419 14.90 -21.78 -28.84
CA HIS A 419 13.66 -22.26 -29.46
C HIS A 419 12.56 -21.18 -29.58
N ASP A 420 11.48 -21.49 -30.31
CA ASP A 420 10.46 -20.49 -30.66
C ASP A 420 9.74 -19.85 -29.44
N ARG A 421 9.77 -20.50 -28.27
CA ARG A 421 9.02 -20.07 -27.07
C ARG A 421 9.50 -18.76 -26.44
N ARG A 422 10.76 -18.36 -26.59
CA ARG A 422 11.28 -17.09 -26.03
C ARG A 422 11.92 -16.15 -27.06
N LEU A 423 11.99 -16.53 -28.33
CA LEU A 423 12.52 -15.67 -29.39
C LEU A 423 11.71 -14.37 -29.57
N TRP A 424 10.47 -14.34 -29.10
CA TRP A 424 9.67 -13.13 -29.02
C TRP A 424 10.32 -12.03 -28.15
N THR A 425 11.13 -12.40 -27.15
CA THR A 425 11.84 -11.44 -26.28
C THR A 425 12.96 -10.70 -27.01
N LEU A 426 13.41 -11.19 -28.17
CA LEU A 426 14.36 -10.51 -29.05
C LEU A 426 13.66 -9.67 -30.12
N ASP A 427 12.35 -9.82 -30.28
CA ASP A 427 11.57 -9.15 -31.32
C ASP A 427 11.29 -7.69 -30.95
N PRO A 428 11.85 -6.70 -31.67
CA PRO A 428 11.60 -5.29 -31.39
C PRO A 428 10.12 -4.89 -31.54
N THR A 429 9.33 -5.65 -32.32
CA THR A 429 7.90 -5.37 -32.52
C THR A 429 7.04 -5.77 -31.31
N LYS A 430 7.58 -6.61 -30.40
CA LYS A 430 6.88 -7.07 -29.19
C LYS A 430 7.42 -6.39 -27.94
N SER A 431 8.72 -6.50 -27.70
CA SER A 431 9.41 -5.82 -26.60
C SER A 431 10.88 -5.63 -26.92
N GLY A 432 11.50 -6.65 -27.53
CA GLY A 432 12.91 -6.67 -27.84
C GLY A 432 13.79 -6.72 -26.60
N GLU A 433 15.09 -6.86 -26.83
CA GLU A 433 16.08 -6.93 -25.74
C GLU A 433 16.11 -5.66 -24.89
N LEU A 434 15.80 -4.50 -25.50
CA LEU A 434 15.79 -3.20 -24.85
C LEU A 434 14.77 -3.14 -23.70
N TYR A 435 13.50 -3.44 -23.97
CA TYR A 435 12.45 -3.38 -22.96
C TYR A 435 12.34 -4.66 -22.15
N GLU A 436 12.87 -5.79 -22.63
CA GLU A 436 12.81 -7.04 -21.87
C GLU A 436 13.95 -7.17 -20.86
N THR A 437 15.21 -6.96 -21.25
CA THR A 437 16.34 -7.18 -20.33
C THR A 437 17.08 -5.89 -19.98
N PHE A 438 17.35 -5.01 -20.95
CA PHE A 438 18.11 -3.77 -20.68
C PHE A 438 17.42 -2.86 -19.66
N ILE A 439 16.08 -2.79 -19.68
CA ILE A 439 15.29 -2.01 -18.71
C ILE A 439 15.65 -2.31 -17.25
N HIS A 440 16.07 -3.54 -16.92
CA HIS A 440 16.45 -3.89 -15.55
C HIS A 440 17.68 -3.14 -15.08
N THR A 441 18.62 -2.84 -15.99
CA THR A 441 19.81 -2.05 -15.64
C THR A 441 19.42 -0.62 -15.27
N VAL A 442 18.43 -0.08 -15.98
CA VAL A 442 17.85 1.26 -15.77
C VAL A 442 17.08 1.31 -14.46
N THR A 443 16.19 0.35 -14.18
CA THR A 443 15.43 0.34 -12.92
C THR A 443 16.32 0.10 -11.71
N VAL A 444 17.39 -0.69 -11.83
CA VAL A 444 18.39 -0.84 -10.76
C VAL A 444 19.13 0.49 -10.52
N ALA A 445 19.54 1.21 -11.57
CA ALA A 445 20.15 2.54 -11.42
C ALA A 445 19.21 3.52 -10.69
N LEU A 446 17.93 3.58 -11.08
CA LEU A 446 16.93 4.43 -10.43
C LEU A 446 16.69 4.04 -8.97
N SER A 447 16.68 2.74 -8.66
CA SER A 447 16.55 2.26 -7.27
C SER A 447 17.72 2.67 -6.36
N ALA A 448 18.87 3.03 -6.95
CA ALA A 448 20.02 3.60 -6.25
C ALA A 448 20.11 5.14 -6.36
N GLU A 449 18.99 5.80 -6.69
CA GLU A 449 18.86 7.25 -6.81
C GLU A 449 19.78 7.90 -7.87
N VAL A 450 20.16 7.17 -8.93
CA VAL A 450 20.89 7.76 -10.07
C VAL A 450 19.94 8.64 -10.90
N ASP A 451 20.27 9.94 -11.06
CA ASP A 451 19.48 10.89 -11.87
C ASP A 451 19.68 10.68 -13.38
N LEU A 452 19.02 9.67 -13.93
CA LEU A 452 19.10 9.33 -15.35
C LEU A 452 18.45 10.37 -16.27
N GLN A 453 17.39 11.06 -15.81
CA GLN A 453 16.66 12.04 -16.62
C GLN A 453 17.51 13.25 -17.00
N ARG A 454 18.47 13.63 -16.15
CA ARG A 454 19.42 14.71 -16.40
C ARG A 454 20.80 14.23 -16.83
N SER A 455 21.00 12.92 -16.97
CA SER A 455 22.26 12.35 -17.43
C SER A 455 22.40 12.48 -18.94
N ASN A 456 23.62 12.76 -19.40
CA ASN A 456 23.96 12.81 -20.81
C ASN A 456 24.44 11.45 -21.29
N LEU A 457 23.92 10.97 -22.43
CA LEU A 457 24.44 9.79 -23.10
C LEU A 457 25.78 10.11 -23.78
N VAL A 458 26.86 9.51 -23.26
CA VAL A 458 28.22 9.69 -23.77
C VAL A 458 28.51 8.74 -24.92
N SER A 459 28.15 7.47 -24.76
CA SER A 459 28.33 6.45 -25.79
C SER A 459 27.27 5.36 -25.68
N LEU A 460 26.89 4.79 -26.82
CA LEU A 460 26.00 3.64 -26.91
C LEU A 460 26.56 2.63 -27.89
N ASN A 461 26.63 1.37 -27.46
CA ASN A 461 26.88 0.23 -28.32
C ASN A 461 25.60 -0.61 -28.39
N VAL A 462 25.16 -0.89 -29.62
CA VAL A 462 24.07 -1.84 -29.90
C VAL A 462 24.67 -2.96 -30.74
N GLY A 463 24.51 -4.20 -30.27
CA GLY A 463 25.10 -5.37 -30.90
C GLY A 463 24.07 -6.43 -31.29
N THR A 464 24.33 -7.17 -32.36
CA THR A 464 23.63 -8.42 -32.70
C THR A 464 24.63 -9.57 -32.75
N PHE A 465 24.39 -10.60 -31.95
CA PHE A 465 25.22 -11.79 -31.95
C PHE A 465 25.11 -12.49 -33.31
N ARG A 466 26.26 -12.76 -33.94
CA ARG A 466 26.36 -13.37 -35.28
C ARG A 466 25.56 -14.65 -35.39
N ASN A 467 25.59 -15.48 -34.33
CA ASN A 467 24.90 -16.76 -34.27
C ASN A 467 23.54 -16.70 -33.55
N SER A 468 22.99 -15.50 -33.35
CA SER A 468 21.63 -15.34 -32.83
C SER A 468 20.63 -16.13 -33.70
N PRO A 469 19.68 -16.87 -33.08
CA PRO A 469 18.60 -17.53 -33.81
C PRO A 469 17.68 -16.54 -34.53
N LYS A 470 17.64 -15.27 -34.10
CA LYS A 470 16.86 -14.21 -34.72
C LYS A 470 17.79 -13.14 -35.30
N LYS A 471 18.03 -13.23 -36.62
CA LYS A 471 18.97 -12.34 -37.33
C LYS A 471 18.50 -10.88 -37.32
N GLY A 472 19.46 -9.97 -37.21
CA GLY A 472 19.22 -8.51 -37.27
C GLY A 472 18.56 -7.90 -36.04
N CYS A 473 18.24 -8.71 -35.02
CA CYS A 473 17.66 -8.22 -33.77
C CYS A 473 18.76 -7.96 -32.73
N PRO A 474 18.78 -6.79 -32.06
CA PRO A 474 19.74 -6.51 -31.00
C PRO A 474 19.72 -7.57 -29.89
N THR A 475 20.90 -8.02 -29.50
CA THR A 475 21.14 -8.94 -28.38
C THR A 475 22.06 -8.33 -27.33
N LEU A 476 22.60 -7.13 -27.56
CA LEU A 476 23.47 -6.40 -26.66
C LEU A 476 23.13 -4.91 -26.70
N TYR A 477 23.04 -4.30 -25.52
CA TYR A 477 23.06 -2.85 -25.32
C TYR A 477 24.11 -2.53 -24.24
N SER A 478 25.00 -1.59 -24.52
CA SER A 478 25.93 -1.04 -23.53
C SER A 478 25.96 0.48 -23.66
N ALA A 479 25.53 1.18 -22.62
CA ALA A 479 25.42 2.63 -22.59
C ALA A 479 26.32 3.20 -21.51
N VAL A 480 27.00 4.30 -21.83
CA VAL A 480 27.76 5.12 -20.88
C VAL A 480 27.06 6.46 -20.75
N LEU A 481 26.74 6.83 -19.52
CA LEU A 481 26.09 8.08 -19.17
C LEU A 481 27.00 8.90 -18.26
N GLU A 482 26.87 10.21 -18.32
CA GLU A 482 27.47 11.14 -17.37
C GLU A 482 26.36 11.91 -16.65
N THR A 483 26.32 11.79 -15.33
CA THR A 483 25.31 12.49 -14.50
C THR A 483 25.66 13.97 -14.35
N PRO A 484 24.72 14.84 -13.90
CA PRO A 484 25.04 16.22 -13.58
C PRO A 484 26.15 16.41 -12.52
N GLY A 485 26.34 15.40 -11.66
CA GLY A 485 27.43 15.36 -10.68
C GLY A 485 28.75 14.82 -11.24
N GLN A 486 28.86 14.68 -12.57
CA GLN A 486 30.02 14.11 -13.29
C GLN A 486 30.31 12.63 -12.97
N ALA A 487 29.33 11.92 -12.40
CA ALA A 487 29.46 10.48 -12.18
C ALA A 487 29.29 9.72 -13.50
N ARG A 488 30.16 8.72 -13.74
CA ARG A 488 30.09 7.87 -14.96
C ARG A 488 29.28 6.61 -14.69
N ILE A 489 28.20 6.41 -15.45
CA ILE A 489 27.28 5.28 -15.27
C ILE A 489 27.35 4.37 -16.49
N VAL A 490 27.70 3.10 -16.29
CA VAL A 490 27.73 2.07 -17.34
C VAL A 490 26.55 1.12 -17.13
N LEU A 491 25.67 1.04 -18.12
CA LEU A 491 24.53 0.13 -18.14
C LEU A 491 24.72 -0.86 -19.28
N SER A 492 24.76 -2.15 -19.00
CA SER A 492 24.92 -3.17 -20.04
C SER A 492 23.98 -4.36 -19.87
N SER A 493 23.31 -4.76 -20.95
CA SER A 493 22.64 -6.05 -21.06
C SER A 493 23.06 -6.78 -22.32
N GLY A 494 23.17 -8.10 -22.23
CA GLY A 494 23.66 -8.93 -23.31
C GLY A 494 23.13 -10.36 -23.23
N LYS A 495 22.78 -10.93 -24.38
CA LYS A 495 22.41 -12.33 -24.57
C LYS A 495 23.43 -13.04 -25.45
N TYR A 496 23.55 -14.35 -25.25
CA TYR A 496 24.51 -15.22 -25.92
C TYR A 496 25.98 -14.81 -25.68
N MET A 497 26.27 -14.32 -24.48
CA MET A 497 27.62 -13.93 -24.08
C MET A 497 28.51 -15.17 -23.88
N PRO A 498 29.81 -15.11 -24.19
CA PRO A 498 30.77 -16.13 -23.77
C PRO A 498 30.69 -16.36 -22.27
N GLU A 499 30.91 -17.60 -21.81
CA GLU A 499 30.80 -17.93 -20.38
C GLU A 499 31.72 -17.07 -19.50
N ALA A 500 32.93 -16.75 -19.99
CA ALA A 500 33.88 -15.87 -19.29
C ALA A 500 33.39 -14.43 -19.11
N SER A 501 32.52 -13.95 -20.01
CA SER A 501 31.97 -12.60 -20.00
C SER A 501 30.61 -12.53 -19.29
N CYS A 502 30.04 -13.67 -18.89
CA CYS A 502 28.77 -13.72 -18.19
C CYS A 502 28.87 -13.05 -16.83
N ARG A 503 28.02 -12.06 -16.58
CA ARG A 503 28.05 -11.26 -15.35
C ARG A 503 26.66 -10.73 -15.03
N ARG A 504 26.26 -10.86 -13.77
CA ARG A 504 24.98 -10.35 -13.26
C ARG A 504 25.22 -9.67 -11.93
N SER A 505 25.63 -8.42 -11.98
CA SER A 505 26.03 -7.64 -10.81
C SER A 505 25.83 -6.14 -11.03
N ALA A 506 25.84 -5.39 -9.92
CA ALA A 506 26.02 -3.95 -9.95
C ALA A 506 27.14 -3.54 -9.00
N GLU A 507 27.89 -2.52 -9.37
CA GLU A 507 28.88 -1.86 -8.52
C GLU A 507 28.62 -0.36 -8.55
N PHE A 508 28.62 0.27 -7.39
CA PHE A 508 28.49 1.71 -7.23
C PHE A 508 29.67 2.19 -6.39
N VAL A 509 30.46 3.11 -6.95
CA VAL A 509 31.64 3.70 -6.34
C VAL A 509 31.31 5.13 -5.95
N PHE A 510 31.58 5.46 -4.70
CA PHE A 510 31.32 6.76 -4.10
C PHE A 510 32.60 7.31 -3.49
N SER A 511 32.65 8.62 -3.28
CA SER A 511 33.77 9.33 -2.64
C SER A 511 34.23 8.75 -1.29
N GLY A 512 33.30 8.15 -0.51
CA GLY A 512 33.57 7.55 0.79
C GLY A 512 33.55 6.03 0.81
N GLY A 513 33.19 5.35 -0.28
CA GLY A 513 33.02 3.89 -0.22
C GLY A 513 32.48 3.25 -1.49
N ARG A 514 32.03 2.01 -1.37
CA ARG A 514 31.44 1.26 -2.48
C ARG A 514 30.33 0.33 -2.03
N LEU A 515 29.42 0.09 -2.95
CA LEU A 515 28.36 -0.91 -2.87
C LEU A 515 28.55 -1.92 -4.00
N THR A 516 28.51 -3.21 -3.66
CA THR A 516 28.62 -4.29 -4.65
C THR A 516 27.44 -5.24 -4.51
N MET A 517 26.68 -5.41 -5.57
CA MET A 517 25.47 -6.20 -5.62
C MET A 517 25.69 -7.44 -6.49
N ASP A 518 25.56 -8.62 -5.90
CA ASP A 518 25.47 -9.89 -6.64
C ASP A 518 23.99 -10.27 -6.81
N PHE A 519 23.50 -10.18 -8.04
CA PHE A 519 22.10 -10.49 -8.34
C PHE A 519 21.78 -11.99 -8.18
N ASN A 520 22.73 -12.90 -8.41
CA ASN A 520 22.49 -14.32 -8.24
C ASN A 520 22.38 -14.68 -6.75
N ALA A 521 23.30 -14.17 -5.92
CA ALA A 521 23.29 -14.38 -4.47
C ALA A 521 22.23 -13.52 -3.74
N LYS A 522 21.62 -12.55 -4.43
CA LYS A 522 20.69 -11.55 -3.86
C LYS A 522 21.31 -10.87 -2.64
N ARG A 523 22.57 -10.46 -2.77
CA ARG A 523 23.41 -9.92 -1.71
C ARG A 523 24.01 -8.58 -2.12
N LEU A 524 23.91 -7.61 -1.22
CA LEU A 524 24.58 -6.32 -1.28
C LEU A 524 25.69 -6.29 -0.25
N ASP A 525 26.93 -6.19 -0.70
CA ASP A 525 28.09 -5.89 0.12
C ASP A 525 28.28 -4.37 0.21
N ILE A 526 28.52 -3.89 1.43
CA ILE A 526 28.63 -2.48 1.79
C ILE A 526 30.02 -2.26 2.37
N LYS A 527 30.76 -1.30 1.82
CA LYS A 527 32.07 -0.90 2.33
C LYS A 527 32.20 0.62 2.37
N THR A 528 32.35 1.16 3.56
CA THR A 528 32.59 2.58 3.87
C THR A 528 33.82 2.68 4.79
N PRO A 529 34.28 3.86 5.26
CA PRO A 529 35.44 3.95 6.13
C PRO A 529 35.18 3.33 7.52
N THR A 530 33.91 3.29 7.94
CA THR A 530 33.49 2.90 9.29
C THR A 530 32.58 1.67 9.34
N VAL A 531 32.00 1.29 8.21
CA VAL A 531 31.08 0.14 8.08
C VAL A 531 31.55 -0.78 6.97
N GLU A 532 31.74 -2.06 7.30
CA GLU A 532 31.92 -3.16 6.35
C GLU A 532 30.95 -4.27 6.72
N GLY A 533 30.11 -4.70 5.77
CA GLY A 533 29.06 -5.67 6.04
C GLY A 533 28.22 -5.98 4.81
N HIS A 534 27.12 -6.70 4.99
CA HIS A 534 26.23 -7.05 3.89
C HIS A 534 24.76 -7.13 4.30
N ILE A 535 23.89 -6.94 3.32
CA ILE A 535 22.46 -7.20 3.38
C ILE A 535 22.16 -8.28 2.34
N ARG A 536 21.52 -9.38 2.73
CA ARG A 536 21.16 -10.47 1.82
C ARG A 536 19.70 -10.86 1.95
N VAL A 537 19.14 -11.42 0.89
CA VAL A 537 17.85 -12.11 0.99
C VAL A 537 18.04 -13.41 1.76
N ARG A 538 17.15 -13.70 2.72
CA ARG A 538 17.16 -14.91 3.54
C ARG A 538 17.10 -16.17 2.67
N ASP A 539 17.71 -17.24 3.16
CA ASP A 539 17.82 -18.51 2.43
C ASP A 539 16.45 -19.10 2.04
N GLU A 540 15.42 -18.90 2.87
CA GLU A 540 14.04 -19.33 2.59
C GLU A 540 13.41 -18.65 1.36
N TYR A 541 13.93 -17.49 0.93
CA TYR A 541 13.47 -16.77 -0.27
C TYR A 541 14.52 -16.72 -1.38
N GLN A 542 15.53 -17.58 -1.36
CA GLN A 542 16.57 -17.59 -2.41
C GLN A 542 16.07 -18.14 -3.75
N CYS A 543 14.99 -18.93 -3.76
CA CYS A 543 14.31 -19.33 -5.00
C CYS A 543 13.91 -18.09 -5.82
N ASN A 544 14.07 -18.15 -7.15
CA ASN A 544 13.67 -17.05 -8.02
C ASN A 544 12.16 -16.79 -7.90
N TYR A 545 11.77 -15.51 -7.86
CA TYR A 545 10.39 -15.04 -7.74
C TYR A 545 9.76 -15.25 -6.35
N ALA A 546 10.46 -15.84 -5.38
CA ALA A 546 9.88 -16.10 -4.06
C ALA A 546 9.50 -14.81 -3.31
N VAL A 547 10.36 -13.79 -3.36
CA VAL A 547 10.10 -12.50 -2.73
C VAL A 547 8.99 -11.76 -3.48
N SER A 548 9.12 -11.65 -4.80
CA SER A 548 8.15 -10.97 -5.67
C SER A 548 6.75 -11.57 -5.55
N MET A 549 6.63 -12.90 -5.53
CA MET A 549 5.35 -13.57 -5.34
C MET A 549 4.79 -13.36 -3.95
N SER A 550 5.64 -13.40 -2.91
CA SER A 550 5.21 -13.13 -1.55
C SER A 550 4.66 -11.70 -1.39
N LEU A 551 5.32 -10.70 -1.98
CA LEU A 551 4.87 -9.31 -2.02
C LEU A 551 3.57 -9.16 -2.83
N ALA A 552 3.52 -9.72 -4.03
CA ALA A 552 2.36 -9.70 -4.91
C ALA A 552 1.13 -10.35 -4.24
N MET A 553 1.33 -11.48 -3.57
CA MET A 553 0.28 -12.17 -2.81
C MET A 553 -0.25 -11.33 -1.65
N ASP A 554 0.65 -10.69 -0.89
CA ASP A 554 0.26 -9.81 0.21
C ASP A 554 -0.60 -8.65 -0.32
N PHE A 555 -0.18 -8.05 -1.44
CA PHE A 555 -0.95 -7.01 -2.14
C PHE A 555 -2.31 -7.51 -2.66
N MET A 556 -2.36 -8.65 -3.36
CA MET A 556 -3.61 -9.18 -3.91
C MET A 556 -4.65 -9.46 -2.81
N GLN A 557 -4.19 -9.87 -1.63
CA GLN A 557 -5.03 -10.13 -0.47
C GLN A 557 -5.45 -8.87 0.29
N ASN A 558 -4.51 -7.95 0.50
CA ASN A 558 -4.67 -6.86 1.46
C ASN A 558 -4.95 -5.51 0.80
N GLY A 559 -4.65 -5.38 -0.49
CA GLY A 559 -4.49 -4.09 -1.15
C GLY A 559 -3.30 -3.31 -0.58
N TRP A 560 -3.29 -2.00 -0.81
CA TRP A 560 -2.29 -1.08 -0.25
C TRP A 560 -2.56 -0.79 1.24
N SER A 561 -1.54 -0.89 2.08
CA SER A 561 -1.66 -0.70 3.53
C SER A 561 -1.44 0.74 4.01
N ALA A 562 -0.87 1.61 3.16
CA ALA A 562 -0.84 3.09 3.24
C ALA A 562 0.19 3.66 2.24
N SER A 563 1.29 2.93 2.03
CA SER A 563 2.37 3.24 1.09
C SER A 563 2.52 2.12 0.06
N ARG A 564 2.86 2.49 -1.18
CA ARG A 564 3.22 1.52 -2.22
C ARG A 564 4.59 0.94 -1.90
N PHE A 565 4.76 -0.33 -2.22
CA PHE A 565 6.02 -1.07 -2.08
C PHE A 565 6.34 -1.88 -3.35
N ASP A 566 5.70 -1.52 -4.45
CA ASP A 566 6.05 -2.00 -5.78
C ASP A 566 7.01 -1.02 -6.47
N ASP A 567 7.37 -1.31 -7.71
CA ASP A 567 8.40 -0.58 -8.46
C ASP A 567 7.80 0.29 -9.58
N LEU A 568 6.55 0.73 -9.43
CA LEU A 568 5.81 1.42 -10.50
C LEU A 568 6.53 2.70 -10.94
N ASP A 569 6.93 3.55 -10.00
CA ASP A 569 7.50 4.86 -10.33
C ASP A 569 8.83 4.72 -11.09
N ASN A 570 9.73 3.85 -10.60
CA ASN A 570 11.00 3.55 -11.29
C ASN A 570 10.77 2.93 -12.67
N GLN A 571 9.79 2.03 -12.82
CA GLN A 571 9.46 1.46 -14.14
C GLN A 571 8.92 2.51 -15.10
N LEU A 572 8.04 3.42 -14.65
CA LEU A 572 7.52 4.49 -15.50
C LEU A 572 8.60 5.50 -15.89
N GLU A 573 9.53 5.80 -14.98
CA GLU A 573 10.67 6.64 -15.24
C GLU A 573 11.65 5.99 -16.23
N ALA A 574 11.98 4.72 -16.03
CA ALA A 574 12.81 3.94 -16.95
C ALA A 574 12.21 3.88 -18.35
N LEU A 575 10.92 3.56 -18.47
CA LEU A 575 10.20 3.56 -19.75
C LEU A 575 10.21 4.93 -20.41
N SER A 576 9.98 5.99 -19.63
CA SER A 576 10.02 7.37 -20.15
C SER A 576 11.40 7.73 -20.70
N TRP A 577 12.46 7.36 -19.98
CA TRP A 577 13.84 7.63 -20.37
C TRP A 577 14.25 6.86 -21.63
N LEU A 578 13.89 5.57 -21.72
CA LEU A 578 14.17 4.75 -22.90
C LEU A 578 13.47 5.28 -24.13
N VAL A 579 12.22 5.75 -24.01
CA VAL A 579 11.46 6.34 -25.11
C VAL A 579 12.02 7.69 -25.57
N SER A 580 12.45 8.55 -24.63
CA SER A 580 13.01 9.87 -24.99
C SER A 580 14.41 9.78 -25.59
N SER A 581 15.14 8.69 -25.31
CA SER A 581 16.52 8.48 -25.76
C SER A 581 16.57 7.89 -27.17
N SER A 582 16.40 8.76 -28.18
CA SER A 582 16.39 8.39 -29.61
C SER A 582 17.53 7.46 -30.09
N PRO A 583 18.79 7.55 -29.60
CA PRO A 583 19.87 6.66 -30.04
C PRO A 583 19.59 5.17 -29.83
N PHE A 584 18.87 4.79 -28.76
CA PHE A 584 18.53 3.38 -28.50
C PHE A 584 17.61 2.76 -29.56
N HIS A 585 16.87 3.57 -30.30
CA HIS A 585 15.90 3.12 -31.32
C HIS A 585 16.43 3.26 -32.75
N THR A 586 17.47 4.08 -32.95
CA THR A 586 17.94 4.49 -34.28
C THR A 586 19.33 3.96 -34.61
N GLN A 587 20.14 3.62 -33.62
CA GLN A 587 21.48 3.10 -33.84
C GLN A 587 21.41 1.68 -34.44
N PRO A 588 22.02 1.44 -35.62
CA PRO A 588 22.02 0.12 -36.21
C PRO A 588 22.88 -0.83 -35.38
N PRO A 589 22.43 -2.09 -35.16
CA PRO A 589 23.23 -3.04 -34.40
C PRO A 589 24.47 -3.47 -35.18
N THR A 590 25.62 -3.47 -34.51
CA THR A 590 26.86 -4.02 -35.05
C THR A 590 26.87 -5.54 -34.84
N LEU A 591 27.27 -6.29 -35.87
CA LEU A 591 27.44 -7.74 -35.73
C LEU A 591 28.65 -8.03 -34.85
N TYR A 592 28.50 -8.96 -33.92
CA TYR A 592 29.58 -9.39 -33.04
C TYR A 592 29.61 -10.89 -32.85
N ASP A 593 30.79 -11.44 -32.57
CA ASP A 593 30.98 -12.80 -32.09
C ASP A 593 31.74 -12.80 -30.76
N ASP A 594 32.14 -13.98 -30.29
CA ASP A 594 32.70 -14.17 -28.95
C ASP A 594 33.98 -13.35 -28.72
N GLU A 595 34.75 -13.07 -29.76
CA GLU A 595 36.01 -12.32 -29.68
C GLU A 595 35.78 -10.79 -29.58
N ASP A 596 34.61 -10.32 -29.99
CA ASP A 596 34.25 -8.90 -30.02
C ASP A 596 33.60 -8.41 -28.71
N VAL A 597 33.18 -9.31 -27.83
CA VAL A 597 32.36 -8.99 -26.64
C VAL A 597 33.06 -8.05 -25.67
N GLU A 598 34.34 -8.27 -25.39
CA GLU A 598 35.12 -7.40 -24.49
C GLU A 598 35.30 -5.98 -25.05
N ARG A 599 35.28 -5.82 -26.38
CA ARG A 599 35.35 -4.49 -27.02
C ARG A 599 34.00 -3.76 -26.96
N LEU A 600 32.91 -4.51 -26.99
CA LEU A 600 31.55 -3.97 -27.08
C LEU A 600 30.92 -3.67 -25.72
N VAL A 601 31.35 -4.38 -24.67
CA VAL A 601 31.00 -4.04 -23.29
C VAL A 601 31.91 -2.91 -22.83
N GLN A 602 31.34 -1.73 -22.61
CA GLN A 602 32.14 -0.54 -22.34
C GLN A 602 32.86 -0.63 -20.98
N PRO A 603 34.14 -0.23 -20.90
CA PRO A 603 34.85 -0.15 -19.64
C PRO A 603 34.34 1.04 -18.78
N MET A 604 34.49 0.88 -17.47
CA MET A 604 34.14 1.88 -16.46
C MET A 604 35.20 2.99 -16.36
N ASP A 605 36.43 2.73 -16.84
CA ASP A 605 37.56 3.66 -16.70
C ASP A 605 37.59 4.72 -17.82
N PRO A 606 37.50 6.03 -17.51
CA PRO A 606 37.60 7.10 -18.49
C PRO A 606 38.94 7.15 -19.23
N ALA A 607 40.03 6.63 -18.67
CA ALA A 607 41.34 6.63 -19.33
C ALA A 607 41.39 5.69 -20.55
N SER A 608 40.56 4.66 -20.58
CA SER A 608 40.62 3.58 -21.58
C SER A 608 39.97 3.91 -22.94
N GLN A 609 39.25 5.03 -23.07
CA GLN A 609 38.56 5.43 -24.31
C GLN A 609 39.19 6.63 -25.04
N THR A 610 40.33 7.14 -24.57
CA THR A 610 41.05 8.21 -25.30
C THR A 610 41.82 7.70 -26.53
N GLY A 611 41.82 6.39 -26.79
CA GLY A 611 42.38 5.80 -27.99
C GLY A 611 41.30 5.07 -28.79
N VAL A 612 40.71 5.77 -29.76
CA VAL A 612 40.17 5.31 -31.06
C VAL A 612 39.04 6.27 -31.44
N LEU A 613 39.42 7.41 -32.00
CA LEU A 613 38.68 8.20 -32.98
C LEU A 613 39.71 9.17 -33.60
N LEU A 614 40.47 8.65 -34.56
CA LEU A 614 41.05 9.41 -35.66
C LEU A 614 40.43 8.88 -36.95
#